data_AF-A0A532EJ01-F1
#
_entry.id   AF-A0A532EJ01-F1
#
_cell.length_a   1.000
_cell.length_b   1.000
_cell.length_c   1.000
_cell.angle_alpha   90.00
_cell.angle_beta   90.00
_cell.angle_gamma   90.00
#
_symmetry.space_group_name_H-M   'P 1'
#
loop_
_entity.id
_entity.type
_entity.pdbx_description
1 polymer ?
#
loop_
_entity_poly.entity_id
_entity_poly.type
_entity_poly.pdbx_seq_one_letter_code
_entity_poly.pdbx_strand_id
1 'polypeptide(L)'
;IESYNAGSRNIDELFKELLALSRGLNDEQERHVRERLSEEELVVFDILTRPAPELAPEERAEVKKVAKELLGKLKQLLVLEWRQKATARSQVKLAIEELLDQGLPRSYTPDLYKEKCSAVFEHFYESYGDRGASIYPTMS
;
A
#
# COMPACT_ATOMS: atom_id res chain seq x y z
N ILE A 1 5.24 4.97 -35.04
CA ILE A 1 4.85 4.32 -33.77
C ILE A 1 6.14 4.11 -32.98
N GLU A 2 6.67 5.16 -32.36
CA GLU A 2 7.97 5.08 -31.66
C GLU A 2 8.07 6.04 -30.45
N SER A 3 7.23 7.08 -30.39
CA SER A 3 7.25 8.07 -29.30
C SER A 3 6.50 7.68 -28.03
N TYR A 4 5.72 6.59 -28.01
CA TYR A 4 4.88 6.22 -26.86
C TYR A 4 5.58 5.29 -25.85
N ASN A 5 6.65 4.61 -26.26
CA ASN A 5 7.41 3.67 -25.40
C ASN A 5 8.55 4.33 -24.59
N ALA A 6 8.87 5.60 -24.85
CA ALA A 6 9.96 6.31 -24.17
C ALA A 6 9.51 7.03 -22.89
N GLY A 7 8.24 7.44 -22.82
CA GLY A 7 7.69 8.16 -21.66
C GLY A 7 7.32 7.27 -20.47
N SER A 8 6.78 6.06 -20.73
CA SER A 8 6.39 5.12 -19.66
C SER A 8 7.59 4.45 -18.98
N ARG A 9 8.62 4.09 -19.76
CA ARG A 9 9.87 3.50 -19.23
C ARG A 9 10.56 4.39 -18.19
N ASN A 10 10.47 5.71 -18.36
CA ASN A 10 11.12 6.67 -17.47
C ASN A 10 10.41 6.79 -16.11
N ILE A 11 9.07 6.68 -16.09
CA ILE A 11 8.28 6.79 -14.85
C ILE A 11 8.45 5.52 -13.99
N ASP A 12 8.47 4.34 -14.61
CA ASP A 12 8.68 3.09 -13.88
C ASP A 12 10.10 3.00 -13.30
N GLU A 13 11.12 3.47 -14.03
CA GLU A 13 12.50 3.56 -13.51
C GLU A 13 12.61 4.60 -12.40
N LEU A 14 12.01 5.78 -12.57
CA LEU A 14 12.01 6.82 -11.54
C LEU A 14 11.29 6.36 -10.26
N PHE A 15 10.18 5.64 -10.39
CA PHE A 15 9.48 5.05 -9.26
C PHE A 15 10.33 3.99 -8.56
N LYS A 16 11.04 3.15 -9.32
CA LYS A 16 11.99 2.15 -8.77
C LYS A 16 13.17 2.78 -8.07
N GLU A 17 13.70 3.89 -8.59
CA GLU A 17 14.80 4.65 -7.99
C GLU A 17 14.35 5.37 -6.70
N LEU A 18 13.16 5.97 -6.70
CA LEU A 18 12.55 6.55 -5.49
C LEU A 18 12.30 5.48 -4.42
N LEU A 19 11.80 4.31 -4.82
CA LEU A 19 11.71 3.16 -3.91
C LEU A 19 13.10 2.75 -3.42
N ALA A 20 14.10 2.59 -4.30
CA ALA A 20 15.47 2.21 -3.97
C ALA A 20 16.11 3.14 -2.93
N LEU A 21 15.87 4.45 -3.05
CA LEU A 21 16.37 5.46 -2.11
C LEU A 21 15.69 5.36 -0.74
N SER A 22 14.38 5.06 -0.70
CA SER A 22 13.63 4.81 0.53
C SER A 22 14.03 3.48 1.21
N ARG A 23 14.62 2.53 0.47
CA ARG A 23 15.00 1.18 0.94
C ARG A 23 16.36 1.11 1.66
N GLY A 24 17.07 2.23 1.83
CA GLY A 24 18.37 2.26 2.51
C GLY A 24 18.23 2.25 4.03
N LEU A 25 18.13 1.06 4.64
CA LEU A 25 18.68 0.63 5.96
C LEU A 25 17.86 -0.54 6.58
N ASN A 26 18.16 -1.78 6.18
CA ASN A 26 18.20 -3.04 7.00
C ASN A 26 18.10 -4.29 6.09
N ASP A 27 19.20 -4.67 5.45
CA ASP A 27 19.19 -5.51 4.25
C ASP A 27 18.86 -7.00 4.45
N GLU A 28 19.02 -7.59 5.62
CA GLU A 28 18.85 -9.05 5.76
C GLU A 28 17.41 -9.46 6.14
N GLN A 29 16.81 -8.77 7.13
CA GLN A 29 15.42 -9.02 7.56
C GLN A 29 14.40 -8.46 6.57
N GLU A 30 14.73 -7.36 5.87
CA GLU A 30 13.83 -6.75 4.90
C GLU A 30 13.80 -7.52 3.57
N ARG A 31 14.91 -8.15 3.16
CA ARG A 31 14.99 -8.96 1.93
C ARG A 31 14.02 -10.15 1.97
N HIS A 32 13.97 -10.92 3.06
CA HIS A 32 13.02 -12.03 3.21
C HIS A 32 11.54 -11.60 3.17
N VAL A 33 11.24 -10.39 3.67
CA VAL A 33 9.88 -9.84 3.59
C VAL A 33 9.53 -9.53 2.13
N ARG A 34 10.47 -8.94 1.39
CA ARG A 34 10.30 -8.48 0.01
C ARG A 34 10.16 -9.61 -1.01
N GLU A 35 10.80 -10.76 -0.81
CA GLU A 35 10.71 -11.90 -1.73
C GLU A 35 9.29 -12.48 -1.93
N ARG A 36 8.34 -12.18 -1.02
CA ARG A 36 6.97 -12.74 -1.08
C ARG A 36 5.87 -11.67 -1.16
N LEU A 37 6.21 -10.43 -1.50
CA LEU A 37 5.23 -9.36 -1.69
C LEU A 37 5.32 -8.82 -3.12
N SER A 38 4.18 -8.51 -3.72
CA SER A 38 4.16 -7.71 -4.95
C SER A 38 4.64 -6.28 -4.67
N GLU A 39 4.99 -5.52 -5.71
CA GLU A 39 5.39 -4.11 -5.54
C GLU A 39 4.29 -3.28 -4.85
N GLU A 40 3.03 -3.58 -5.16
CA GLU A 40 1.86 -2.92 -4.60
C GLU A 40 1.64 -3.30 -3.12
N GLU A 41 1.79 -4.59 -2.79
CA GLU A 41 1.74 -5.08 -1.41
C GLU A 41 2.88 -4.51 -0.57
N LEU A 42 4.05 -4.30 -1.18
CA LEU A 42 5.20 -3.67 -0.53
C LEU A 42 4.93 -2.22 -0.16
N VAL A 43 4.28 -1.45 -1.04
CA VAL A 43 3.94 -0.06 -0.73
C VAL A 43 2.98 0.01 0.44
N VAL A 44 1.95 -0.84 0.48
CA VAL A 44 1.03 -0.91 1.64
C VAL A 44 1.79 -1.30 2.90
N PHE A 45 2.67 -2.30 2.83
CA PHE A 45 3.50 -2.71 3.97
C PHE A 45 4.42 -1.58 4.46
N ASP A 46 5.03 -0.81 3.55
CA ASP A 46 5.90 0.31 3.89
C ASP A 46 5.11 1.44 4.56
N ILE A 47 3.90 1.77 4.08
CA ILE A 47 3.00 2.74 4.73
C ILE A 47 2.73 2.33 6.18
N LEU A 48 2.41 1.04 6.40
CA LEU A 48 2.13 0.51 7.73
C LEU A 48 3.38 0.46 8.62
N THR A 49 4.57 0.35 8.05
CA THR A 49 5.82 0.18 8.82
C THR A 49 6.69 1.44 8.91
N ARG A 50 6.30 2.56 8.29
CA ARG A 50 7.11 3.79 8.24
C ARG A 50 6.26 5.05 8.49
N PRO A 51 6.47 5.77 9.62
CA PRO A 51 7.15 5.30 10.84
C PRO A 51 6.35 4.16 11.50
N ALA A 52 7.02 3.26 12.22
CA ALA A 52 6.36 2.24 13.03
C ALA A 52 7.06 2.08 14.39
N PRO A 53 6.38 1.49 15.38
CA PRO A 53 7.04 1.00 16.59
C PRO A 53 8.12 -0.02 16.23
N GLU A 54 8.98 -0.33 17.20
CA GLU A 54 9.79 -1.54 17.10
C GLU A 54 8.87 -2.76 17.01
N LEU A 55 9.04 -3.56 15.96
CA LEU A 55 8.24 -4.76 15.70
C LEU A 55 9.11 -5.99 15.89
N ALA A 56 8.60 -6.95 16.67
CA ALA A 56 9.16 -8.30 16.70
C ALA A 56 9.00 -8.97 15.32
N PRO A 57 9.81 -10.00 14.99
CA PRO A 57 9.67 -10.74 13.73
C PRO A 57 8.26 -11.27 13.47
N GLU A 58 7.56 -11.71 14.52
CA GLU A 58 6.19 -12.23 14.46
C GLU A 58 5.19 -11.11 14.14
N GLU A 59 5.29 -9.97 14.83
CA GLU A 59 4.46 -8.78 14.56
C GLU A 59 4.68 -8.26 13.14
N ARG A 60 5.93 -8.31 12.64
CA ARG A 60 6.23 -7.93 11.25
C ARG A 60 5.58 -8.89 10.24
N ALA A 61 5.49 -10.18 10.56
CA ALA A 61 4.79 -11.15 9.75
C ALA A 61 3.26 -10.94 9.76
N GLU A 62 2.70 -10.49 10.88
CA GLU A 62 1.29 -10.07 10.99
C GLU A 62 1.01 -8.86 10.10
N VAL A 63 1.80 -7.79 10.20
CA VAL A 63 1.67 -6.59 9.36
C VAL A 63 1.79 -6.95 7.86
N LYS A 64 2.64 -7.91 7.51
CA LYS A 64 2.74 -8.42 6.15
C LYS A 64 1.45 -9.07 5.67
N LYS A 65 0.81 -9.89 6.51
CA LYS A 65 -0.48 -10.53 6.19
C LYS A 65 -1.56 -9.47 5.99
N VAL A 66 -1.62 -8.49 6.89
CA VAL A 66 -2.55 -7.35 6.80
C VAL A 66 -2.39 -6.59 5.50
N ALA A 67 -1.17 -6.28 5.07
CA ALA A 67 -0.92 -5.56 3.82
C ALA A 67 -1.51 -6.27 2.59
N LYS A 68 -1.40 -7.60 2.54
CA LYS A 68 -1.98 -8.43 1.46
C LYS A 68 -3.49 -8.44 1.48
N GLU A 69 -4.08 -8.70 2.65
CA GLU A 69 -5.53 -8.78 2.82
C GLU A 69 -6.19 -7.43 2.53
N LEU A 70 -5.56 -6.34 3.00
CA LEU A 70 -5.99 -4.98 2.76
C LEU A 70 -5.99 -4.64 1.28
N LEU A 71 -4.88 -4.87 0.57
CA LEU A 71 -4.81 -4.61 -0.86
C LEU A 71 -5.89 -5.39 -1.64
N GLY A 72 -6.05 -6.68 -1.33
CA GLY A 72 -7.06 -7.53 -1.96
C GLY A 72 -8.49 -7.00 -1.72
N LYS A 73 -8.79 -6.59 -0.49
CA LYS A 73 -10.09 -6.02 -0.13
C LYS A 73 -10.34 -4.69 -0.82
N LEU A 74 -9.36 -3.78 -0.82
CA LEU A 74 -9.53 -2.46 -1.40
C LEU A 74 -9.71 -2.52 -2.91
N LYS A 75 -9.00 -3.40 -3.63
CA LYS A 75 -9.22 -3.60 -5.08
C LYS A 75 -10.66 -3.97 -5.45
N GLN A 76 -11.41 -4.63 -4.56
CA GLN A 76 -12.83 -4.93 -4.78
C GLN A 76 -13.73 -3.70 -4.59
N LEU A 77 -13.29 -2.71 -3.82
CA LEU A 77 -14.04 -1.49 -3.50
C LEU A 77 -13.71 -0.32 -4.44
N LEU A 78 -12.52 -0.31 -5.05
CA LEU A 78 -12.01 0.72 -5.96
C LEU A 78 -12.62 0.59 -7.38
N VAL A 79 -13.94 0.43 -7.45
CA VAL A 79 -14.72 0.29 -8.69
C VAL A 79 -15.03 1.65 -9.33
N LEU A 80 -15.79 1.65 -10.44
CA LEU A 80 -16.09 2.85 -11.22
C LEU A 80 -16.66 4.01 -10.36
N GLU A 81 -16.00 5.15 -10.45
CA GLU A 81 -16.32 6.41 -9.74
C GLU A 81 -16.22 6.38 -8.21
N TRP A 82 -15.41 5.47 -7.65
CA TRP A 82 -15.27 5.36 -6.19
C TRP A 82 -14.83 6.66 -5.52
N ARG A 83 -14.01 7.50 -6.18
CA ARG A 83 -13.55 8.80 -5.65
C ARG A 83 -14.64 9.86 -5.64
N GLN A 84 -15.55 9.85 -6.62
CA GLN A 84 -16.65 10.84 -6.68
C GLN A 84 -17.74 10.52 -5.65
N LYS A 85 -18.07 9.23 -5.47
CA LYS A 85 -19.18 8.79 -4.63
C LYS A 85 -18.79 8.82 -3.16
N ALA A 86 -19.47 9.65 -2.36
CA ALA A 86 -19.23 9.75 -0.91
C ALA A 86 -19.42 8.40 -0.19
N THR A 87 -20.41 7.60 -0.61
CA THR A 87 -20.67 6.27 -0.06
C THR A 87 -19.54 5.30 -0.35
N ALA A 88 -19.00 5.28 -1.58
CA ALA A 88 -17.87 4.43 -1.94
C ALA A 88 -16.60 4.81 -1.17
N ARG A 89 -16.28 6.11 -1.07
CA ARG A 89 -15.18 6.58 -0.21
C ARG A 89 -15.34 6.16 1.25
N SER A 90 -16.56 6.21 1.78
CA SER A 90 -16.84 5.80 3.16
C SER A 90 -16.64 4.29 3.35
N GLN A 91 -17.05 3.46 2.38
CA GLN A 91 -16.80 2.02 2.41
C GLN A 91 -15.32 1.68 2.37
N VAL A 92 -14.53 2.40 1.58
CA VAL A 92 -13.06 2.25 1.54
C VAL A 92 -12.46 2.59 2.90
N LYS A 93 -12.83 3.73 3.51
CA LYS A 93 -12.35 4.11 4.85
C LYS A 93 -12.69 3.08 5.91
N LEU A 94 -13.95 2.64 5.96
CA LEU A 94 -14.39 1.61 6.91
C LEU A 94 -13.63 0.30 6.72
N ALA A 95 -13.41 -0.14 5.49
CA ALA A 95 -12.64 -1.37 5.23
C ALA A 95 -11.18 -1.26 5.67
N ILE A 96 -10.56 -0.08 5.55
CA ILE A 96 -9.22 0.19 6.07
C ILE A 96 -9.23 0.12 7.60
N GLU A 97 -10.14 0.87 8.24
CA GLU A 97 -10.25 0.91 9.70
C GLU A 97 -10.50 -0.49 10.28
N GLU A 98 -11.48 -1.23 9.77
CA GLU A 98 -11.81 -2.58 10.24
C GLU A 98 -10.65 -3.57 10.10
N LEU A 99 -9.96 -3.59 8.96
CA LEU A 99 -8.85 -4.53 8.74
C LEU A 99 -7.61 -4.17 9.55
N LEU A 100 -7.31 -2.88 9.69
CA LEU A 100 -6.18 -2.45 10.50
C LEU A 100 -6.43 -2.67 11.99
N ASP A 101 -7.65 -2.43 12.49
CA ASP A 101 -8.02 -2.66 13.90
C ASP A 101 -7.94 -4.16 14.26
N GLN A 102 -8.37 -5.03 13.35
CA GLN A 102 -8.32 -6.48 13.54
C GLN A 102 -6.91 -7.07 13.40
N GLY A 103 -6.08 -6.46 12.57
CA GLY A 103 -4.85 -7.08 12.07
C GLY A 103 -3.55 -6.46 12.58
N LEU A 104 -3.55 -5.18 12.98
CA LEU A 104 -2.32 -4.55 13.45
C LEU A 104 -1.94 -5.04 14.85
N PRO A 105 -0.65 -5.27 15.11
CA PRO A 105 -0.15 -5.62 16.44
C PRO A 105 -0.47 -4.54 17.48
N ARG A 106 -0.51 -4.94 18.76
CA ARG A 106 -0.77 -4.04 19.90
C ARG A 106 0.26 -2.92 20.06
N SER A 107 1.44 -3.05 19.46
CA SER A 107 2.47 -2.02 19.42
C SER A 107 2.03 -0.77 18.65
N TYR A 108 0.99 -0.85 17.81
CA TYR A 108 0.37 0.31 17.18
C TYR A 108 -0.56 1.03 18.16
N THR A 109 -0.14 2.21 18.60
CA THR A 109 -0.96 3.07 19.46
C THR A 109 -2.20 3.58 18.71
N PRO A 110 -3.26 4.03 19.40
CA PRO A 110 -4.45 4.57 18.76
C PRO A 110 -4.17 5.73 17.79
N ASP A 111 -3.18 6.57 18.10
CA ASP A 111 -2.81 7.70 17.24
C ASP A 111 -2.06 7.22 15.99
N LEU A 112 -1.13 6.28 16.15
CA LEU A 112 -0.42 5.69 15.00
C LEU A 112 -1.39 4.90 14.10
N TYR A 113 -2.33 4.16 14.69
CA TYR A 113 -3.39 3.48 13.95
C TYR A 113 -4.19 4.45 13.06
N LYS A 114 -4.61 5.61 13.61
CA LYS A 114 -5.34 6.64 12.85
C LYS A 114 -4.49 7.25 11.73
N GLU A 115 -3.21 7.47 12.00
CA GLU A 115 -2.24 7.93 11.00
C GLU A 115 -2.12 6.91 9.87
N LYS A 116 -2.00 5.61 10.18
CA LYS A 116 -1.93 4.53 9.18
C LYS A 116 -3.21 4.42 8.36
N CYS A 117 -4.37 4.52 8.99
CA CYS A 117 -5.65 4.54 8.27
C CYS A 117 -5.70 5.69 7.26
N SER A 118 -5.28 6.88 7.68
CA SER A 118 -5.25 8.07 6.83
C SER A 118 -4.25 7.92 5.67
N ALA A 119 -3.02 7.50 5.96
CA ALA A 119 -1.96 7.35 4.97
C ALA A 119 -2.29 6.27 3.92
N VAL A 120 -2.89 5.15 4.33
CA VAL A 120 -3.39 4.14 3.39
C VAL A 120 -4.48 4.76 2.52
N PHE A 121 -5.49 5.40 3.11
CA PHE A 121 -6.58 6.01 2.34
C PHE A 121 -6.07 7.02 1.31
N GLU A 122 -5.16 7.92 1.71
CA GLU A 122 -4.53 8.91 0.84
C GLU A 122 -3.77 8.25 -0.31
N HIS A 123 -2.94 7.25 0.00
CA HIS A 123 -2.20 6.53 -1.04
C HIS A 123 -3.13 5.92 -2.10
N PHE A 124 -4.22 5.27 -1.69
CA PHE A 124 -5.18 4.69 -2.62
C PHE A 124 -5.96 5.77 -3.38
N TYR A 125 -6.30 6.88 -2.74
CA TYR A 125 -6.99 8.02 -3.38
C TYR A 125 -6.16 8.63 -4.51
N GLU A 126 -4.86 8.78 -4.31
CA GLU A 126 -3.93 9.32 -5.31
C GLU A 126 -3.56 8.28 -6.39
N SER A 127 -3.35 7.02 -6.01
CA SER A 127 -2.81 5.98 -6.88
C SER A 127 -3.85 5.30 -7.77
N TYR A 128 -5.13 5.33 -7.37
CA TYR A 128 -6.23 4.67 -8.09
C TYR A 128 -7.20 5.69 -8.68
N GLY A 129 -6.99 5.91 -9.97
CA GLY A 129 -7.75 6.68 -10.93
C GLY A 129 -9.25 6.33 -11.01
N ASP A 130 -10.02 7.22 -11.64
CA ASP A 130 -11.39 6.92 -12.03
C ASP A 130 -11.37 6.01 -13.26
N ARG A 131 -12.24 4.99 -13.29
CA ARG A 131 -12.30 3.89 -14.28
C ARG A 131 -11.32 2.73 -14.07
N GLY A 132 -10.78 2.56 -12.87
CA GLY A 132 -9.86 1.44 -12.56
C GLY A 132 -8.45 1.63 -13.12
N ALA A 133 -8.13 2.84 -13.59
CA ALA A 133 -6.76 3.21 -13.93
C ALA A 133 -5.94 3.28 -12.64
N SER A 134 -4.93 2.44 -12.50
CA SER A 134 -4.00 2.46 -11.38
C SER A 134 -2.63 2.90 -11.88
N ILE A 135 -1.80 3.52 -11.04
CA ILE A 135 -0.37 3.70 -11.34
C ILE A 135 0.37 2.35 -11.42
N TYR A 136 -0.27 1.28 -10.95
CA TYR A 136 0.23 -0.07 -10.99
C TYR A 136 -0.26 -0.81 -12.24
N PRO A 137 0.62 -1.48 -13.01
CA PRO A 137 0.20 -2.27 -14.16
C PRO A 137 -0.65 -3.47 -13.73
N THR A 138 -1.75 -3.73 -14.44
CA THR A 138 -2.49 -5.00 -14.29
C THR A 138 -1.59 -6.15 -14.71
N MET A 139 -1.18 -7.00 -13.76
CA MET A 139 -0.53 -8.27 -14.07
C MET A 139 -1.55 -9.16 -14.80
N SER A 140 -1.32 -9.39 -16.09
CA SER A 140 -2.02 -10.38 -16.91
C SER A 140 -1.68 -11.81 -16.48
#